data_AF-W6MDF8-F1
#
_entry.id   AF-W6MDF8-F1
#
_cell.length_a   1.000
_cell.length_b   1.000
_cell.length_c   1.000
_cell.angle_alpha   90.00
_cell.angle_beta   90.00
_cell.angle_gamma   90.00
#
_symmetry.space_group_name_H-M   'P 1'
#
loop_
_entity.id
_entity.type
_entity.pdbx_description
1 polymer ?
#
loop_
_entity_poly.entity_id
_entity_poly.type
_entity_poly.pdbx_seq_one_letter_code
_entity_poly.pdbx_strand_id
1 'polypeptide(L)'
;MRALTVVVLCVWSLSVAAAENGHGGHGDSAPGGSASAAPVWTDLPLIEMAPGRDRAAATFRLRNLSVDTVKAYAPGDRAPLPEGLRFKTDRLEWDITAQDGRFTLQSSGVGNYHWLQARQESTDGVTVASTAHFFSNPGPAPTDLLDRPKSELEIVPAPLPREHNQYRENQKRFFMLRFQGKPLAGTTLRFVSDAGTRASFVSDAAGRVLVNFPADVKPAEGQGGHGQPAANRFVLAVEHEAQGRHYLTAFNYRYGANAYARRSLLWGGGFLALGGLLGLPLIMRRKEPTHA
;
A
#
# COMPACT_ATOMS: atom_id res chain seq x y z
N MET A 1 -14.97 61.43 -11.51
CA MET A 1 -16.02 60.73 -10.74
C MET A 1 -16.73 59.74 -11.66
N ARG A 2 -16.84 58.48 -11.19
CA ARG A 2 -17.88 57.46 -11.49
C ARG A 2 -18.02 57.00 -12.95
N ALA A 3 -17.35 55.91 -13.35
CA ALA A 3 -17.67 54.50 -13.10
C ALA A 3 -18.88 54.00 -13.91
N LEU A 4 -18.56 53.27 -14.98
CA LEU A 4 -19.47 52.55 -15.87
C LEU A 4 -19.81 51.20 -15.20
N THR A 5 -21.07 50.96 -14.89
CA THR A 5 -21.54 49.68 -14.32
C THR A 5 -22.39 48.97 -15.37
N VAL A 6 -21.85 47.90 -15.94
CA VAL A 6 -22.59 46.94 -16.78
C VAL A 6 -23.09 45.84 -15.85
N VAL A 7 -24.41 45.71 -15.72
CA VAL A 7 -25.06 44.60 -15.01
C VAL A 7 -25.68 43.68 -16.05
N VAL A 8 -25.14 42.46 -16.15
CA VAL A 8 -25.74 41.35 -16.90
C VAL A 8 -26.50 40.50 -15.89
N LEU A 9 -27.83 40.47 -16.01
CA LEU A 9 -28.70 39.60 -15.22
C LEU A 9 -29.00 38.33 -16.04
N CYS A 10 -28.39 37.21 -15.67
CA CYS A 10 -28.77 35.89 -16.16
C CYS A 10 -29.85 35.28 -15.28
N VAL A 11 -30.99 34.99 -15.90
CA VAL A 11 -32.14 34.26 -15.37
C VAL A 11 -31.78 32.78 -15.25
N TRP A 12 -31.94 32.18 -14.07
CA TRP A 12 -32.04 30.74 -13.90
C TRP A 12 -33.27 30.40 -13.06
N SER A 13 -34.21 29.73 -13.72
CA SER A 13 -35.47 29.22 -13.23
C SER A 13 -35.27 28.08 -12.22
N LEU A 14 -35.92 28.21 -11.06
CA LEU A 14 -36.11 27.16 -10.07
C LEU A 14 -37.23 26.22 -10.52
N SER A 15 -36.91 24.96 -10.81
CA SER A 15 -37.91 23.89 -10.90
C SER A 15 -37.95 23.16 -9.55
N VAL A 16 -39.02 23.42 -8.81
CA VAL A 16 -39.45 22.63 -7.65
C VAL A 16 -40.09 21.36 -8.20
N ALA A 17 -39.51 20.19 -7.88
CA ALA A 17 -40.18 18.91 -8.07
C ALA A 17 -40.60 18.37 -6.70
N ALA A 18 -41.90 18.20 -6.56
CA ALA A 18 -42.59 17.74 -5.37
C ALA A 18 -42.24 16.29 -5.01
N ALA A 19 -42.19 16.03 -3.71
CA ALA A 19 -42.18 14.69 -3.15
C ALA A 19 -43.61 14.12 -3.16
N GLU A 20 -43.81 12.96 -3.79
CA GLU A 20 -45.01 12.14 -3.65
C GLU A 20 -44.69 10.89 -2.82
N ASN A 21 -45.34 10.80 -1.66
CA ASN A 21 -45.44 9.60 -0.86
C ASN A 21 -46.54 8.71 -1.44
N GLY A 22 -46.17 7.59 -2.05
CA GLY A 22 -47.09 6.53 -2.45
C GLY A 22 -46.89 5.27 -1.59
N HIS A 23 -47.89 4.96 -0.75
CA HIS A 23 -48.02 3.66 -0.09
C HIS A 23 -48.87 2.71 -0.96
N GLY A 24 -48.32 1.53 -1.24
CA GLY A 24 -48.97 0.37 -1.88
C GLY A 24 -47.83 -0.56 -2.33
N GLY A 25 -47.71 -1.83 -1.93
CA GLY A 25 -48.73 -2.85 -1.74
C GLY A 25 -48.38 -4.01 -2.68
N HIS A 26 -47.63 -4.98 -2.14
CA HIS A 26 -47.35 -6.35 -2.62
C HIS A 26 -46.92 -6.61 -4.07
N GLY A 27 -45.71 -7.17 -4.22
CA GLY A 27 -45.26 -7.89 -5.42
C GLY A 27 -43.98 -8.66 -5.13
N ASP A 28 -44.07 -9.99 -5.22
CA ASP A 28 -42.98 -10.94 -5.05
C ASP A 28 -41.68 -10.50 -5.74
N SER A 29 -40.62 -10.34 -4.96
CA SER A 29 -39.27 -10.08 -5.49
C SER A 29 -38.43 -11.35 -5.38
N ALA A 30 -38.01 -11.80 -6.56
CA ALA A 30 -37.12 -12.90 -6.90
C ALA A 30 -35.88 -13.05 -6.00
N PRO A 31 -35.28 -14.25 -5.93
CA PRO A 31 -34.18 -14.55 -5.04
C PRO A 31 -32.89 -13.84 -5.45
N GLY A 32 -32.16 -13.33 -4.45
CA GLY A 32 -30.70 -13.36 -4.42
C GLY A 32 -29.98 -12.61 -5.53
N GLY A 33 -30.21 -11.29 -5.64
CA GLY A 33 -29.22 -10.42 -6.28
C GLY A 33 -27.98 -10.34 -5.41
N SER A 34 -26.98 -11.19 -5.67
CA SER A 34 -25.63 -11.07 -5.13
C SER A 34 -25.19 -9.61 -5.25
N ALA A 35 -24.89 -8.96 -4.13
CA ALA A 35 -24.31 -7.63 -4.10
C ALA A 35 -23.11 -7.61 -5.07
N SER A 36 -23.28 -6.95 -6.21
CA SER A 36 -22.29 -6.86 -7.27
C SER A 36 -20.98 -6.38 -6.65
N ALA A 37 -20.01 -7.28 -6.50
CA ALA A 37 -18.69 -6.92 -6.02
C ALA A 37 -18.14 -5.85 -6.95
N ALA A 38 -17.67 -4.73 -6.40
CA ALA A 38 -17.03 -3.68 -7.20
C ALA A 38 -15.97 -4.30 -8.13
N PRO A 39 -15.89 -3.85 -9.40
CA PRO A 39 -14.98 -4.43 -10.38
C PRO A 39 -13.53 -4.38 -9.86
N VAL A 40 -12.80 -5.49 -10.03
CA VAL A 40 -11.39 -5.56 -9.69
C VAL A 40 -10.62 -4.66 -10.67
N TRP A 41 -9.77 -3.78 -10.15
CA TRP A 41 -9.05 -2.76 -10.94
C TRP A 41 -7.86 -3.32 -11.74
N THR A 42 -7.60 -4.62 -11.60
CA THR A 42 -6.53 -5.36 -12.29
C THR A 42 -7.00 -6.78 -12.57
N ASP A 43 -6.46 -7.41 -13.60
CA ASP A 43 -6.62 -8.83 -13.95
C ASP A 43 -5.56 -9.72 -13.27
N LEU A 44 -4.54 -9.11 -12.65
CA LEU A 44 -3.47 -9.80 -11.94
C LEU A 44 -3.95 -10.46 -10.63
N PRO A 45 -3.35 -11.59 -10.22
CA PRO A 45 -3.69 -12.25 -8.96
C PRO A 45 -3.32 -11.35 -7.77
N LEU A 46 -4.23 -11.22 -6.80
CA LEU A 46 -4.16 -10.18 -5.76
C LEU A 46 -4.67 -10.70 -4.41
N ILE A 47 -3.94 -10.37 -3.34
CA ILE A 47 -4.37 -10.48 -1.94
C ILE A 47 -4.73 -9.08 -1.43
N GLU A 48 -6.00 -8.73 -1.45
CA GLU A 48 -6.51 -7.40 -1.09
C GLU A 48 -6.87 -7.33 0.39
N MET A 49 -6.29 -6.39 1.14
CA MET A 49 -6.69 -6.15 2.52
C MET A 49 -8.10 -5.54 2.57
N ALA A 50 -8.99 -6.14 3.33
CA ALA A 50 -10.29 -5.57 3.64
C ALA A 50 -10.18 -4.55 4.80
N PRO A 51 -10.99 -3.48 4.81
CA PRO A 51 -11.03 -2.56 5.93
C PRO A 51 -11.36 -3.30 7.24
N GLY A 52 -10.58 -3.01 8.29
CA GLY A 52 -10.75 -3.58 9.62
C GLY A 52 -10.28 -2.59 10.69
N ARG A 53 -10.79 -2.77 11.92
CA ARG A 53 -10.40 -1.96 13.09
C ARG A 53 -9.56 -2.73 14.12
N ASP A 54 -9.43 -4.04 13.95
CA ASP A 54 -8.63 -4.86 14.85
C ASP A 54 -7.13 -4.64 14.59
N ARG A 55 -6.37 -4.43 15.66
CA ARG A 55 -4.91 -4.23 15.61
C ARG A 55 -4.15 -5.56 15.66
N ALA A 56 -4.80 -6.63 16.10
CA ALA A 56 -4.22 -7.98 16.21
C ALA A 56 -4.67 -8.91 15.07
N ALA A 57 -5.61 -8.47 14.24
CA ALA A 57 -6.12 -9.24 13.11
C ALA A 57 -6.31 -8.36 11.87
N ALA A 58 -6.01 -8.92 10.70
CA ALA A 58 -6.25 -8.29 9.42
C ALA A 58 -6.99 -9.25 8.50
N THR A 59 -8.08 -8.78 7.90
CA THR A 59 -8.89 -9.56 6.96
C THR A 59 -8.46 -9.25 5.53
N PHE A 60 -8.44 -10.28 4.69
CA PHE A 60 -8.02 -10.21 3.30
C PHE A 60 -9.03 -10.89 2.38
N ARG A 61 -8.93 -10.55 1.09
CA ARG A 61 -9.71 -11.12 -0.01
C ARG A 61 -8.78 -11.53 -1.14
N LEU A 62 -9.02 -12.71 -1.70
CA LEU A 62 -8.36 -13.19 -2.90
C LEU A 62 -9.11 -12.66 -4.12
N ARG A 63 -8.39 -12.17 -5.13
CA ARG A 63 -8.94 -11.64 -6.38
C ARG A 63 -8.14 -12.18 -7.56
N ASN A 64 -8.82 -12.64 -8.60
CA ASN A 64 -8.21 -13.25 -9.79
C ASN A 64 -7.33 -14.48 -9.47
N LEU A 65 -7.65 -15.18 -8.37
CA LEU A 65 -7.19 -16.54 -8.08
C LEU A 65 -8.24 -17.24 -7.21
N SER A 66 -8.29 -18.57 -7.29
CA SER A 66 -9.23 -19.39 -6.51
C SER A 66 -8.47 -20.47 -5.77
N VAL A 67 -8.22 -20.26 -4.48
CA VAL A 67 -7.58 -21.23 -3.58
C VAL A 67 -8.27 -21.22 -2.23
N ASP A 68 -8.32 -22.39 -1.60
CA ASP A 68 -8.95 -22.56 -0.28
C ASP A 68 -7.94 -22.40 0.87
N THR A 69 -6.66 -22.22 0.53
CA THR A 69 -5.56 -22.12 1.50
C THR A 69 -4.61 -20.99 1.13
N VAL A 70 -4.26 -20.18 2.12
CA VAL A 70 -3.22 -19.14 2.05
C VAL A 70 -2.12 -19.48 3.02
N LYS A 71 -0.88 -19.50 2.56
CA LYS A 71 0.30 -19.69 3.41
C LYS A 71 0.72 -18.34 3.99
N ALA A 72 0.93 -18.31 5.29
CA ALA A 72 1.44 -17.18 6.04
C ALA A 72 2.85 -17.49 6.57
N TYR A 73 3.72 -16.49 6.59
CA TYR A 73 5.09 -16.60 7.10
C TYR A 73 5.34 -15.53 8.17
N ALA A 74 5.92 -15.95 9.29
CA ALA A 74 6.32 -15.08 10.38
C ALA A 74 7.54 -14.20 9.99
N PRO A 75 7.73 -13.03 10.64
CA PRO A 75 8.85 -12.12 10.39
C PRO A 75 10.25 -12.73 10.54
N GLY A 76 10.39 -13.83 11.30
CA GLY A 76 11.65 -14.52 11.56
C GLY A 76 11.81 -14.86 13.04
N ASP A 77 12.95 -15.47 13.38
CA ASP A 77 13.37 -15.84 14.74
C ASP A 77 14.48 -14.92 15.28
N ARG A 78 15.20 -14.19 14.41
CA ARG A 78 16.30 -13.30 14.81
C ARG A 78 15.84 -11.86 15.02
N ALA A 79 15.66 -11.50 16.28
CA ALA A 79 15.84 -10.11 16.72
C ALA A 79 16.80 -10.10 17.91
N PRO A 80 17.72 -9.12 18.01
CA PRO A 80 18.29 -8.77 19.29
C PRO A 80 17.16 -8.23 20.16
N LEU A 81 16.54 -9.13 20.92
CA LEU A 81 15.58 -8.75 21.94
C LEU A 81 16.34 -8.19 23.15
N PRO A 82 15.81 -7.15 23.81
CA PRO A 82 16.25 -6.84 25.17
C PRO A 82 16.21 -8.10 26.03
N GLU A 83 17.21 -8.28 26.88
CA GLU A 83 17.31 -9.44 27.76
C GLU A 83 15.97 -9.66 28.51
N GLY A 84 15.39 -10.86 28.37
CA GLY A 84 14.10 -11.22 28.98
C GLY A 84 12.87 -11.13 28.06
N LEU A 85 12.95 -10.49 26.88
CA LEU A 85 11.93 -10.67 25.84
C LEU A 85 12.28 -11.90 24.99
N ARG A 86 11.35 -12.85 24.90
CA ARG A 86 11.35 -13.91 23.88
C ARG A 86 10.07 -13.77 23.08
N PHE A 87 10.15 -13.58 21.77
CA PHE A 87 8.98 -13.72 20.92
C PHE A 87 8.58 -15.19 20.92
N LYS A 88 7.41 -15.52 21.49
CA LYS A 88 6.85 -16.87 21.51
C LYS A 88 6.23 -17.20 20.16
N THR A 89 7.03 -17.34 19.12
CA THR A 89 6.57 -18.12 17.97
C THR A 89 7.69 -19.01 17.46
N ASP A 90 7.50 -20.31 17.64
CA ASP A 90 8.20 -21.39 16.95
C ASP A 90 7.63 -21.61 15.54
N ARG A 91 6.46 -21.03 15.26
CA ARG A 91 5.75 -21.18 14.00
C ARG A 91 6.23 -20.17 12.97
N LEU A 92 7.20 -20.61 12.16
CA LEU A 92 7.77 -19.80 11.09
C LEU A 92 6.85 -19.68 9.86
N GLU A 93 5.94 -20.62 9.67
CA GLU A 93 4.95 -20.61 8.59
C GLU A 93 3.71 -21.42 8.96
N TRP A 94 2.58 -21.09 8.33
CA TRP A 94 1.32 -21.78 8.55
C TRP A 94 0.32 -21.59 7.43
N ASP A 95 -0.63 -22.50 7.35
CA ASP A 95 -1.74 -22.42 6.42
C ASP A 95 -2.96 -21.78 7.11
N ILE A 96 -3.64 -20.90 6.38
CA ILE A 96 -4.88 -20.24 6.75
C ILE A 96 -5.94 -20.66 5.73
N THR A 97 -7.04 -21.23 6.21
CA THR A 97 -8.19 -21.55 5.35
C THR A 97 -8.85 -20.27 4.86
N ALA A 98 -9.03 -20.17 3.54
CA ALA A 98 -9.84 -19.15 2.91
C ALA A 98 -11.27 -19.69 2.74
N GLN A 99 -12.26 -18.92 3.21
CA GLN A 99 -13.67 -19.21 3.05
C GLN A 99 -14.26 -18.17 2.11
N ASP A 100 -14.85 -18.60 0.98
CA ASP A 100 -15.38 -17.73 -0.07
C ASP A 100 -14.37 -16.67 -0.54
N GLY A 101 -13.10 -17.07 -0.69
CA GLY A 101 -12.00 -16.19 -1.08
C GLY A 101 -11.61 -15.16 0.00
N ARG A 102 -12.07 -15.31 1.24
CA ARG A 102 -11.71 -14.44 2.38
C ARG A 102 -10.97 -15.19 3.45
N PHE A 103 -10.03 -14.54 4.11
CA PHE A 103 -9.30 -15.11 5.25
C PHE A 103 -8.85 -14.02 6.21
N THR A 104 -8.47 -14.41 7.42
CA THR A 104 -7.98 -13.50 8.45
C THR A 104 -6.60 -13.94 8.92
N LEU A 105 -5.64 -13.03 8.85
CA LEU A 105 -4.35 -13.18 9.49
C LEU A 105 -4.44 -12.67 10.92
N GLN A 106 -4.05 -13.49 11.88
CA GLN A 106 -3.85 -13.07 13.27
C GLN A 106 -2.36 -12.85 13.52
N SER A 107 -2.03 -11.80 14.28
CA SER A 107 -0.64 -11.53 14.66
C SER A 107 -0.11 -12.51 15.71
N SER A 108 -1.02 -13.16 16.46
CA SER A 108 -0.70 -14.11 17.54
C SER A 108 0.35 -13.58 18.54
N GLY A 109 0.32 -12.28 18.83
CA GLY A 109 1.26 -11.62 19.75
C GLY A 109 2.64 -11.31 19.14
N VAL A 110 2.90 -11.69 17.89
CA VAL A 110 4.11 -11.33 17.13
C VAL A 110 3.80 -10.13 16.26
N GLY A 111 4.65 -9.11 16.35
CA GLY A 111 4.54 -7.90 15.56
C GLY A 111 5.34 -7.92 14.28
N ASN A 112 5.53 -6.73 13.71
CA ASN A 112 6.26 -6.53 12.47
C ASN A 112 5.62 -7.25 11.27
N TYR A 113 6.40 -7.48 10.22
CA TYR A 113 5.91 -7.98 8.94
C TYR A 113 5.61 -9.47 8.93
N HIS A 114 4.44 -9.80 8.43
CA HIS A 114 4.06 -11.14 8.03
C HIS A 114 3.92 -11.17 6.51
N TRP A 115 4.34 -12.26 5.89
CA TRP A 115 4.12 -12.47 4.46
C TRP A 115 2.93 -13.40 4.26
N LEU A 116 2.11 -13.10 3.27
CA LEU A 116 0.98 -13.92 2.85
C LEU A 116 1.19 -14.32 1.40
N GLN A 117 0.92 -15.59 1.10
CA GLN A 117 1.08 -16.15 -0.22
C GLN A 117 -0.08 -17.10 -0.53
N ALA A 118 -0.70 -16.89 -1.68
CA ALA A 118 -1.73 -17.75 -2.20
C ALA A 118 -1.23 -18.32 -3.53
N ARG A 119 -1.24 -19.65 -3.66
CA ARG A 119 -0.64 -20.37 -4.78
C ARG A 119 -1.67 -21.29 -5.42
N GLN A 120 -1.95 -21.06 -6.69
CA GLN A 120 -2.81 -21.89 -7.52
C GLN A 120 -1.95 -22.64 -8.53
N GLU A 121 -2.06 -23.96 -8.56
CA GLU A 121 -1.36 -24.82 -9.53
C GLU A 121 -2.40 -25.50 -10.42
N SER A 122 -2.12 -25.52 -11.72
CA SER A 122 -2.95 -26.14 -12.74
C SER A 122 -2.07 -26.90 -13.74
N THR A 123 -2.68 -27.52 -14.74
CA THR A 123 -1.98 -28.11 -15.88
C THR A 123 -1.18 -27.07 -16.66
N ASP A 124 -1.66 -25.84 -16.70
CA ASP A 124 -1.14 -24.78 -17.57
C ASP A 124 0.02 -24.02 -16.91
N GLY A 125 0.12 -24.09 -15.57
CA GLY A 125 1.15 -23.36 -14.85
C GLY A 125 0.90 -23.17 -13.36
N VAL A 126 1.75 -22.31 -12.78
CA VAL A 126 1.69 -21.88 -11.37
C VAL A 126 1.40 -20.40 -11.32
N THR A 127 0.34 -20.02 -10.60
CA THR A 127 -0.04 -18.63 -10.33
C THR A 127 0.11 -18.34 -8.84
N VAL A 128 0.81 -17.26 -8.49
CA VAL A 128 1.06 -16.84 -7.11
C VAL A 128 0.62 -15.39 -6.92
N ALA A 129 -0.14 -15.13 -5.86
CA ALA A 129 -0.29 -13.79 -5.29
C ALA A 129 0.41 -13.71 -3.95
N SER A 130 1.05 -12.57 -3.67
CA SER A 130 1.74 -12.34 -2.41
C SER A 130 1.60 -10.92 -1.91
N THR A 131 1.58 -10.75 -0.60
CA THR A 131 1.58 -9.45 0.07
C THR A 131 2.35 -9.54 1.38
N ALA A 132 2.79 -8.39 1.88
CA ALA A 132 3.24 -8.25 3.25
C ALA A 132 2.19 -7.48 4.08
N HIS A 133 2.08 -7.79 5.36
CA HIS A 133 1.25 -7.06 6.31
C HIS A 133 2.04 -6.74 7.58
N PHE A 134 1.94 -5.50 8.06
CA PHE A 134 2.65 -5.04 9.24
C PHE A 134 1.72 -4.95 10.45
N PHE A 135 2.05 -5.66 11.52
CA PHE A 135 1.44 -5.45 12.83
C PHE A 135 2.33 -4.54 13.70
N SER A 136 1.72 -3.59 14.41
CA SER A 136 2.46 -2.59 15.20
C SER A 136 3.08 -3.11 16.49
N ASN A 137 2.83 -4.37 16.86
CA ASN A 137 3.50 -4.99 18.00
C ASN A 137 5.03 -5.05 17.74
N PRO A 138 5.85 -5.16 18.79
CA PRO A 138 7.26 -5.47 18.62
C PRO A 138 7.44 -6.81 17.91
N GLY A 139 8.44 -6.92 17.03
CA GLY A 139 8.74 -8.14 16.28
C GLY A 139 10.09 -8.05 15.56
N PRO A 140 10.66 -9.21 15.16
CA PRO A 140 11.94 -9.26 14.47
C PRO A 140 11.91 -8.49 13.15
N ALA A 141 13.09 -8.03 12.71
CA ALA A 141 13.21 -7.40 11.41
C ALA A 141 12.89 -8.43 10.30
N PRO A 142 12.29 -8.01 9.18
CA PRO A 142 11.86 -8.95 8.13
C PRO A 142 13.01 -9.51 7.29
N THR A 143 14.27 -9.42 7.75
CA THR A 143 15.43 -9.85 6.97
C THR A 143 15.35 -11.34 6.65
N ASP A 144 15.19 -12.20 7.67
CA ASP A 144 15.07 -13.65 7.46
C ASP A 144 13.80 -13.99 6.67
N LEU A 145 12.71 -13.24 6.87
CA LEU A 145 11.49 -13.38 6.08
C LEU A 145 11.72 -13.10 4.59
N LEU A 146 12.47 -12.06 4.24
CA LEU A 146 12.75 -11.69 2.85
C LEU A 146 13.78 -12.61 2.19
N ASP A 147 14.69 -13.22 2.97
CA ASP A 147 15.68 -14.16 2.46
C ASP A 147 15.12 -15.58 2.26
N ARG A 148 14.09 -15.97 3.02
CA ARG A 148 13.46 -17.28 2.87
C ARG A 148 12.77 -17.44 1.50
N PRO A 149 13.04 -18.53 0.75
CA PRO A 149 12.28 -18.88 -0.44
C PRO A 149 10.84 -19.25 -0.11
N LYS A 150 9.87 -18.75 -0.90
CA LYS A 150 8.42 -18.95 -0.72
C LYS A 150 7.76 -19.57 -1.95
N SER A 151 8.30 -19.32 -3.13
CA SER A 151 7.86 -19.96 -4.39
C SER A 151 9.01 -20.12 -5.36
N GLU A 152 8.75 -20.84 -6.45
CA GLU A 152 9.66 -21.04 -7.57
C GLU A 152 9.99 -19.70 -8.23
N LEU A 153 8.99 -18.89 -8.56
CA LEU A 153 9.15 -17.53 -9.08
C LEU A 153 8.77 -16.53 -7.97
N GLU A 154 9.66 -15.59 -7.65
CA GLU A 154 9.49 -14.64 -6.54
C GLU A 154 9.77 -13.19 -6.95
N ILE A 155 8.98 -12.28 -6.38
CA ILE A 155 9.25 -10.84 -6.34
C ILE A 155 9.52 -10.46 -4.89
N VAL A 156 10.76 -10.11 -4.55
CA VAL A 156 11.17 -9.79 -3.18
C VAL A 156 11.48 -8.29 -3.05
N PRO A 157 10.77 -7.55 -2.17
CA PRO A 157 11.11 -6.17 -1.83
C PRO A 157 12.53 -6.02 -1.26
N ALA A 158 13.29 -5.02 -1.74
CA ALA A 158 14.66 -4.78 -1.28
C ALA A 158 14.94 -3.28 -1.02
N PRO A 159 14.63 -2.74 0.18
CA PRO A 159 13.99 -3.38 1.33
C PRO A 159 12.46 -3.19 1.36
N LEU A 160 11.79 -3.92 2.24
CA LEU A 160 10.43 -3.60 2.68
C LEU A 160 10.46 -2.36 3.61
N PRO A 161 9.63 -1.31 3.38
CA PRO A 161 9.64 -0.10 4.20
C PRO A 161 9.36 -0.42 5.68
N ARG A 162 10.18 0.06 6.62
CA ARG A 162 9.99 -0.20 8.06
C ARG A 162 9.39 1.00 8.79
N GLU A 163 8.77 0.76 9.94
CA GLU A 163 8.29 1.79 10.88
C GLU A 163 7.27 2.77 10.24
N HIS A 164 7.37 4.07 10.55
CA HIS A 164 6.58 5.15 9.93
C HIS A 164 6.91 5.39 8.44
N ASN A 165 7.72 4.51 7.82
CA ASN A 165 8.05 4.59 6.42
C ASN A 165 7.09 3.74 5.57
N GLN A 166 6.82 4.22 4.37
CA GLN A 166 6.00 3.55 3.37
C GLN A 166 6.63 3.83 2.01
N TYR A 167 6.28 3.05 0.99
CA TYR A 167 6.57 3.47 -0.37
C TYR A 167 5.85 4.78 -0.66
N ARG A 168 6.49 5.67 -1.43
CA ARG A 168 5.92 6.95 -1.79
C ARG A 168 6.13 7.23 -3.28
N GLU A 169 5.26 8.07 -3.81
CA GLU A 169 5.41 8.64 -5.15
C GLU A 169 6.83 9.22 -5.36
N ASN A 170 7.32 9.13 -6.60
CA ASN A 170 8.63 9.60 -7.04
C ASN A 170 9.82 8.97 -6.30
N GLN A 171 9.60 7.91 -5.51
CA GLN A 171 10.67 7.12 -4.95
C GLN A 171 11.08 6.01 -5.92
N LYS A 172 12.39 5.79 -6.00
CA LYS A 172 12.96 4.61 -6.62
C LYS A 172 13.23 3.55 -5.56
N ARG A 173 12.82 2.31 -5.81
CA ARG A 173 12.99 1.17 -4.90
C ARG A 173 13.41 -0.07 -5.67
N PHE A 174 14.29 -0.85 -5.07
CA PHE A 174 14.70 -2.11 -5.65
C PHE A 174 13.73 -3.22 -5.27
N PHE A 175 13.49 -4.09 -6.23
CA PHE A 175 12.88 -5.40 -6.05
C PHE A 175 13.83 -6.44 -6.66
N MET A 176 13.87 -7.62 -6.06
CA MET A 176 14.68 -8.74 -6.54
C MET A 176 13.75 -9.78 -7.17
N LEU A 177 14.02 -10.15 -8.41
CA LEU A 177 13.37 -11.27 -9.07
C LEU A 177 14.22 -12.51 -8.88
N ARG A 178 13.59 -13.59 -8.41
CA ARG A 178 14.26 -14.89 -8.26
C ARG A 178 13.46 -15.98 -8.97
N PHE A 179 14.17 -16.89 -9.61
CA PHE A 179 13.61 -18.17 -10.05
C PHE A 179 14.41 -19.31 -9.42
N GLN A 180 13.73 -20.20 -8.70
CA GLN A 180 14.30 -21.30 -7.92
C GLN A 180 15.43 -20.82 -6.98
N GLY A 181 15.19 -19.69 -6.30
CA GLY A 181 16.13 -19.06 -5.39
C GLY A 181 17.32 -18.34 -6.04
N LYS A 182 17.47 -18.41 -7.37
CA LYS A 182 18.55 -17.73 -8.11
C LYS A 182 18.08 -16.42 -8.72
N PRO A 183 18.93 -15.39 -8.85
CA PRO A 183 18.57 -14.15 -9.52
C PRO A 183 18.06 -14.38 -10.95
N LEU A 184 16.94 -13.73 -11.29
CA LEU A 184 16.32 -13.83 -12.60
C LEU A 184 16.56 -12.53 -13.40
N ALA A 185 17.55 -12.55 -14.29
CA ALA A 185 17.97 -11.40 -15.09
C ALA A 185 17.13 -11.23 -16.38
N GLY A 186 17.15 -10.02 -16.95
CA GLY A 186 16.56 -9.73 -18.27
C GLY A 186 15.04 -9.92 -18.35
N THR A 187 14.36 -10.03 -17.21
CA THR A 187 12.94 -10.37 -17.13
C THR A 187 12.12 -9.11 -16.88
N THR A 188 10.97 -9.00 -17.55
CA THR A 188 10.08 -7.85 -17.43
C THR A 188 9.21 -7.98 -16.18
N LEU A 189 9.26 -6.96 -15.33
CA LEU A 189 8.37 -6.72 -14.21
C LEU A 189 7.30 -5.70 -14.62
N ARG A 190 6.03 -6.13 -14.64
CA ARG A 190 4.86 -5.27 -14.90
C ARG A 190 4.42 -4.60 -13.60
N PHE A 191 4.16 -3.31 -13.64
CA PHE A 191 3.57 -2.51 -12.55
C PHE A 191 2.17 -2.05 -12.96
N VAL A 192 1.20 -2.19 -12.06
CA VAL A 192 -0.15 -1.64 -12.21
C VAL A 192 -0.58 -1.00 -10.88
N SER A 193 -1.12 0.22 -10.90
CA SER A 193 -1.75 0.85 -9.74
C SER A 193 -3.28 0.92 -9.85
N ASP A 194 -3.96 1.05 -8.71
CA ASP A 194 -5.42 1.23 -8.67
C ASP A 194 -5.86 2.63 -9.13
N ALA A 195 -4.92 3.57 -9.28
CA ALA A 195 -5.12 4.82 -10.00
C ALA A 195 -5.04 4.67 -11.53
N GLY A 196 -4.72 3.47 -12.02
CA GLY A 196 -4.68 3.13 -13.45
C GLY A 196 -3.31 3.24 -14.11
N THR A 197 -2.26 3.64 -13.38
CA THR A 197 -0.91 3.74 -13.93
C THR A 197 -0.36 2.36 -14.25
N ARG A 198 0.25 2.23 -15.43
CA ARG A 198 0.92 1.01 -15.90
C ARG A 198 2.36 1.34 -16.29
N ALA A 199 3.29 0.49 -15.90
CA ALA A 199 4.70 0.62 -16.27
C ALA A 199 5.36 -0.77 -16.37
N SER A 200 6.50 -0.82 -17.04
CA SER A 200 7.31 -2.03 -17.17
C SER A 200 8.76 -1.71 -16.85
N PHE A 201 9.43 -2.63 -16.16
CA PHE A 201 10.83 -2.52 -15.77
C PHE A 201 11.53 -3.84 -16.10
N VAL A 202 12.84 -3.82 -16.36
CA VAL A 202 13.61 -5.02 -16.67
C VAL A 202 14.63 -5.29 -15.57
N SER A 203 14.80 -6.55 -15.16
CA SER A 203 15.80 -6.92 -14.17
C SER A 203 17.23 -6.90 -14.72
N ASP A 204 18.17 -6.42 -13.89
CA ASP A 204 19.59 -6.44 -14.18
C ASP A 204 20.20 -7.86 -14.07
N ALA A 205 21.50 -7.98 -14.34
CA ALA A 205 22.23 -9.25 -14.23
C ALA A 205 22.20 -9.89 -12.84
N ALA A 206 21.95 -9.09 -11.79
CA ALA A 206 21.78 -9.55 -10.42
C ALA A 206 20.31 -9.77 -10.06
N GLY A 207 19.39 -9.80 -11.02
CA GLY A 207 17.95 -9.99 -10.82
C GLY A 207 17.25 -8.79 -10.20
N ARG A 208 17.90 -7.63 -10.08
CA ARG A 208 17.33 -6.45 -9.42
C ARG A 208 16.58 -5.58 -10.42
N VAL A 209 15.43 -5.08 -10.00
CA VAL A 209 14.60 -4.16 -10.76
C VAL A 209 14.45 -2.87 -9.97
N LEU A 210 14.81 -1.74 -10.57
CA LEU A 210 14.61 -0.42 -9.97
C LEU A 210 13.23 0.13 -10.39
N VAL A 211 12.25 -0.04 -9.51
CA VAL A 211 10.88 0.46 -9.72
C VAL A 211 10.81 1.93 -9.33
N ASN A 212 10.31 2.77 -10.24
CA ASN A 212 9.98 4.16 -9.95
C ASN A 212 8.48 4.28 -9.69
N PHE A 213 8.10 4.66 -8.47
CA PHE A 213 6.69 4.83 -8.11
C PHE A 213 6.13 6.11 -8.77
N PRO A 214 4.99 6.03 -9.47
CA PRO A 214 4.40 7.18 -10.16
C PRO A 214 3.90 8.23 -9.17
N ALA A 215 3.65 9.44 -9.68
CA ALA A 215 3.04 10.55 -8.95
C ALA A 215 1.55 10.69 -9.33
N ASP A 216 0.75 9.70 -8.91
CA ASP A 216 -0.66 9.53 -9.24
C ASP A 216 -1.57 9.33 -7.99
N VAL A 217 -1.05 9.57 -6.79
CA VAL A 217 -1.82 9.52 -5.53
C VAL A 217 -2.66 10.78 -5.44
N LYS A 218 -3.98 10.62 -5.55
CA LYS A 218 -4.92 11.73 -5.40
C LYS A 218 -5.06 12.10 -3.93
N PRO A 219 -4.98 13.40 -3.57
CA PRO A 219 -5.27 13.85 -2.21
C PRO A 219 -6.69 13.41 -1.81
N ALA A 220 -6.85 12.97 -0.56
CA ALA A 220 -8.20 12.76 -0.03
C ALA A 220 -8.91 14.12 0.03
N GLU A 221 -10.01 14.27 -0.70
CA GLU A 221 -10.83 15.49 -0.67
C GLU A 221 -11.33 15.72 0.77
N GLY A 222 -11.13 16.92 1.31
CA GLY A 222 -11.74 17.37 2.57
C GLY A 222 -11.00 17.06 3.89
N GLN A 223 -9.76 16.56 3.90
CA GLN A 223 -9.08 16.19 5.17
C GLN A 223 -8.07 17.23 5.66
N GLY A 224 -8.60 18.29 6.27
CA GLY A 224 -7.94 18.98 7.38
C GLY A 224 -8.27 18.24 8.68
N GLY A 225 -7.40 17.34 9.12
CA GLY A 225 -7.52 16.66 10.42
C GLY A 225 -7.46 15.13 10.34
N HIS A 226 -6.46 14.54 11.02
CA HIS A 226 -6.33 13.14 11.48
C HIS A 226 -6.75 11.96 10.56
N GLY A 227 -6.97 12.17 9.26
CA GLY A 227 -7.25 11.13 8.29
C GLY A 227 -6.02 10.27 7.95
N GLN A 228 -6.24 9.02 7.54
CA GLN A 228 -5.19 8.17 6.96
C GLN A 228 -4.58 8.88 5.74
N PRO A 229 -3.24 8.87 5.58
CA PRO A 229 -2.62 9.51 4.43
C PRO A 229 -3.11 8.84 3.14
N ALA A 230 -3.42 9.65 2.13
CA ALA A 230 -3.78 9.17 0.80
C ALA A 230 -2.74 8.19 0.27
N ALA A 231 -3.21 7.06 -0.24
CA ALA A 231 -2.38 6.00 -0.76
C ALA A 231 -3.10 5.23 -1.87
N ASN A 232 -2.32 4.83 -2.86
CA ASN A 232 -2.71 3.94 -3.93
C ASN A 232 -2.24 2.52 -3.61
N ARG A 233 -2.93 1.54 -4.18
CA ARG A 233 -2.50 0.14 -4.22
C ARG A 233 -1.73 -0.11 -5.51
N PHE A 234 -0.82 -1.07 -5.46
CA PHE A 234 -0.10 -1.52 -6.66
C PHE A 234 0.06 -3.03 -6.66
N VAL A 235 0.21 -3.57 -7.87
CA VAL A 235 0.67 -4.93 -8.12
C VAL A 235 1.93 -4.87 -8.99
N LEU A 236 2.96 -5.59 -8.58
CA LEU A 236 4.08 -5.98 -9.41
C LEU A 236 3.82 -7.42 -9.87
N ALA A 237 3.97 -7.69 -11.16
CA ALA A 237 3.82 -9.03 -11.71
C ALA A 237 4.99 -9.40 -12.60
N VAL A 238 5.41 -10.66 -12.52
CA VAL A 238 6.43 -11.25 -13.37
C VAL A 238 5.91 -12.57 -13.92
N GLU A 239 6.16 -12.80 -15.20
CA GLU A 239 5.87 -14.04 -15.89
C GLU A 239 7.21 -14.70 -16.29
N HIS A 240 7.29 -16.02 -16.20
CA HIS A 240 8.46 -16.78 -16.59
C HIS A 240 8.05 -18.16 -17.14
N GLU A 241 8.65 -18.56 -18.25
CA GLU A 241 8.46 -19.89 -18.83
C GLU A 241 9.68 -20.75 -18.52
N ALA A 242 9.46 -21.90 -17.89
CA ALA A 242 10.54 -22.85 -17.61
C ALA A 242 10.00 -24.28 -17.62
N GLN A 243 10.76 -25.19 -18.24
CA GLN A 243 10.43 -26.62 -18.27
C GLN A 243 9.03 -26.92 -18.84
N GLY A 244 8.56 -26.10 -19.78
CA GLY A 244 7.22 -26.23 -20.37
C GLY A 244 6.08 -25.81 -19.45
N ARG A 245 6.36 -25.06 -18.38
CA ARG A 245 5.38 -24.54 -17.43
C ARG A 245 5.42 -23.01 -17.40
N HIS A 246 4.24 -22.40 -17.43
CA HIS A 246 4.06 -20.97 -17.22
C HIS A 246 4.06 -20.65 -15.72
N TYR A 247 4.84 -19.67 -15.30
CA TYR A 247 4.85 -19.15 -13.93
C TYR A 247 4.43 -17.69 -13.95
N LEU A 248 3.37 -17.35 -13.21
CA LEU A 248 2.93 -15.98 -12.96
C LEU A 248 3.01 -15.70 -11.46
N THR A 249 3.85 -14.75 -11.05
CA THR A 249 3.93 -14.31 -9.66
C THR A 249 3.60 -12.83 -9.55
N ALA A 250 2.72 -12.48 -8.62
CA ALA A 250 2.39 -11.12 -8.26
C ALA A 250 2.75 -10.80 -6.81
N PHE A 251 3.29 -9.60 -6.59
CA PHE A 251 3.45 -8.98 -5.28
C PHE A 251 2.61 -7.70 -5.22
N ASN A 252 1.74 -7.60 -4.23
CA ASN A 252 0.83 -6.48 -4.09
C ASN A 252 1.03 -5.73 -2.78
N TYR A 253 0.99 -4.40 -2.83
CA TYR A 253 1.14 -3.56 -1.65
C TYR A 253 0.58 -2.15 -1.88
N ARG A 254 0.99 -1.17 -1.07
CA ARG A 254 0.56 0.24 -1.15
C ARG A 254 1.72 1.22 -1.20
N TYR A 255 1.48 2.38 -1.80
CA TYR A 255 2.36 3.54 -1.76
C TYR A 255 1.53 4.80 -1.53
N GLY A 256 2.06 5.74 -0.75
CA GLY A 256 1.37 6.98 -0.44
C GLY A 256 1.95 8.20 -1.13
N ALA A 257 1.30 9.34 -0.91
CA ALA A 257 1.75 10.61 -1.47
C ALA A 257 3.22 10.94 -1.08
N ASN A 258 3.88 11.70 -1.95
CA ASN A 258 5.21 12.23 -1.69
C ASN A 258 5.24 12.99 -0.34
N ALA A 259 6.27 12.72 0.49
CA ALA A 259 6.42 13.31 1.83
C ALA A 259 6.47 14.84 1.83
N TYR A 260 6.87 15.45 0.71
CA TYR A 260 6.97 16.89 0.54
C TYR A 260 5.81 17.50 -0.25
N ALA A 261 4.85 16.70 -0.74
CA ALA A 261 3.74 17.19 -1.57
C ALA A 261 2.91 18.30 -0.88
N ARG A 262 2.91 18.35 0.45
CA ARG A 262 2.19 19.34 1.26
C ARG A 262 3.10 20.34 2.00
N ARG A 263 4.41 20.35 1.75
CA ARG A 263 5.34 21.31 2.37
C ARG A 263 5.67 22.44 1.41
N SER A 264 5.20 23.64 1.71
CA SER A 264 5.54 24.84 0.96
C SER A 264 6.85 25.44 1.48
N LEU A 265 7.94 25.30 0.71
CA LEU A 265 9.20 25.99 1.01
C LEU A 265 9.01 27.50 1.15
N LEU A 266 8.08 28.07 0.38
CA LEU A 266 7.77 29.50 0.39
C LEU A 266 7.25 29.98 1.75
N TRP A 267 6.35 29.22 2.39
CA TRP A 267 5.85 29.57 3.72
C TRP A 267 6.89 29.31 4.81
N GLY A 268 7.68 28.23 4.68
CA GLY A 268 8.80 27.97 5.60
C GLY A 268 9.86 29.09 5.58
N GLY A 269 10.20 29.59 4.39
CA GLY A 269 11.08 30.75 4.22
C GLY A 269 10.46 32.03 4.78
N GLY A 270 9.16 32.25 4.57
CA GLY A 270 8.44 33.39 5.14
C GLY A 270 8.45 33.40 6.67
N PHE A 271 8.22 32.24 7.31
CA PHE A 271 8.29 32.11 8.77
C PHE A 271 9.69 32.35 9.33
N LEU A 272 10.73 31.84 8.66
CA LEU A 272 12.13 32.08 9.06
C LEU A 272 12.52 33.55 8.92
N ALA A 273 12.12 34.21 7.83
CA ALA A 273 12.38 35.63 7.63
C ALA A 273 11.67 36.50 8.68
N LEU A 274 10.40 36.20 8.98
CA LEU A 274 9.64 36.90 10.00
C LEU A 274 10.22 36.66 11.41
N GLY A 275 10.54 35.42 11.74
CA GLY A 275 11.16 35.06 13.02
C GLY A 275 12.55 35.69 13.20
N GLY A 276 13.35 35.75 12.13
CA GLY A 276 14.64 36.43 12.11
C GLY A 276 14.50 37.93 12.36
N LEU A 277 13.57 38.60 11.68
CA LEU A 277 13.28 40.03 11.87
C LEU A 277 12.81 40.35 13.30
N LEU A 278 12.00 39.49 13.90
CA LEU A 278 11.54 39.66 15.29
C LEU A 278 12.59 39.29 16.34
N GLY A 279 13.53 38.37 16.01
CA GLY A 279 14.59 37.94 16.92
C GLY A 279 15.85 38.84 16.90
N LEU A 280 16.08 39.56 15.80
CA LEU A 280 17.21 40.49 15.62
C LEU A 280 17.37 41.52 16.77
N PRO A 281 16.30 42.17 17.28
CA PRO A 281 16.40 43.15 18.37
C PRO A 281 16.87 42.55 19.71
N LEU A 282 16.58 41.27 19.96
CA LEU A 282 16.94 40.57 21.19
C LEU A 282 18.42 40.16 21.22
N ILE A 283 19.01 39.89 20.06
CA ILE A 283 20.43 39.54 19.92
C ILE A 283 21.31 40.80 19.95
N MET A 284 20.84 41.90 19.36
CA MET A 284 21.57 43.17 19.36
C MET A 284 21.63 43.85 20.75
N ARG A 285 20.77 43.44 21.70
CA ARG A 285 20.72 44.01 23.06
C ARG A 285 21.80 43.50 24.03
N ARG A 286 22.76 42.68 23.58
CA ARG A 286 23.82 42.15 24.44
C ARG A 286 25.19 42.72 24.07
N LYS A 287 25.40 44.00 24.37
CA LYS A 287 26.72 44.62 24.57
C LYS A 287 26.52 45.95 25.31
N GLU A 288 26.41 45.89 26.63
CA GLU A 288 26.88 46.99 27.47
C GLU A 288 28.21 46.55 28.08
N PRO A 289 29.34 47.23 27.78
CA PRO A 289 30.58 47.03 28.47
C PRO A 289 30.43 47.59 29.90
N THR A 290 30.65 46.74 30.90
CA THR A 290 30.92 47.19 32.27
C THR A 290 32.18 48.06 32.24
N HIS A 291 32.01 49.37 32.32
CA HIS A 291 33.12 50.30 32.52
C HIS A 291 33.60 50.25 33.98
N ALA A 292 34.90 50.56 34.10
CA ALA A 292 35.76 50.54 35.28
C ALA A 292 35.22 51.25 36.53
#